data_AF-A0A011R4I5-F1
#
_entry.id   AF-A0A011R4I5-F1
#
_cell.length_a   1.000
_cell.length_b   1.000
_cell.length_c   1.000
_cell.angle_alpha   90.00
_cell.angle_beta   90.00
_cell.angle_gamma   90.00
#
_symmetry.space_group_name_H-M   'P 1'
#
loop_
_entity.id
_entity.type
_entity.pdbx_description
1 polymer ?
#
loop_
_entity_poly.entity_id
_entity_poly.type
_entity_poly.pdbx_seq_one_letter_code
_entity_poly.pdbx_strand_id
1 'polypeptide(L)'
;MKLMIRVFAILVTIIAFAPASFAQTLTGAAARKSPQADAFLAYEKALIAGGLDAARPTMTAAKVDDLQGMARAFGEDGFKQFLDRMRSGAQGEARRKQIEKVTVSGDYAVLEARDGPNAVTVQHLAKTSDGWKVSVKQ
;
A
#
# COMPACT_ATOMS: atom_id res chain seq x y z
N MET A 1 -40.35 44.13 -13.42
CA MET A 1 -39.84 42.75 -13.30
C MET A 1 -40.46 41.88 -14.39
N LYS A 2 -39.66 41.47 -15.39
CA LYS A 2 -39.89 40.27 -16.21
C LYS A 2 -38.58 39.99 -16.96
N LEU A 3 -38.03 38.81 -16.71
CA LEU A 3 -36.71 38.34 -17.10
C LEU A 3 -36.53 38.31 -18.63
N MET A 4 -35.45 38.91 -19.13
CA MET A 4 -34.87 38.58 -20.43
C MET A 4 -33.91 37.40 -20.25
N ILE A 5 -34.29 36.22 -20.72
CA ILE A 5 -33.42 35.04 -20.78
C ILE A 5 -32.52 35.20 -22.02
N ARG A 6 -31.26 35.54 -21.82
CA ARG A 6 -30.21 35.44 -22.85
C ARG A 6 -29.54 34.08 -22.70
N VAL A 7 -29.81 33.17 -23.64
CA VAL A 7 -29.17 31.86 -23.71
C VAL A 7 -27.73 32.06 -24.20
N PHE A 8 -26.76 31.94 -23.30
CA PHE A 8 -25.36 31.75 -23.66
C PHE A 8 -25.14 30.25 -23.90
N ALA A 9 -24.99 29.87 -25.17
CA ALA A 9 -24.52 28.54 -25.53
C ALA A 9 -23.01 28.47 -25.26
N ILE A 10 -22.61 27.82 -24.16
CA ILE A 10 -21.21 27.49 -23.89
C ILE A 10 -20.93 26.13 -24.55
N LEU A 11 -20.22 26.16 -25.66
CA LEU A 11 -19.66 24.98 -26.31
C LEU A 11 -18.49 24.48 -25.44
N VAL A 12 -18.73 23.46 -24.61
CA VAL A 12 -17.67 22.78 -23.85
C VAL A 12 -17.03 21.74 -24.74
N THR A 13 -15.85 22.05 -25.27
CA THR A 13 -15.02 21.10 -26.00
C THR A 13 -14.42 20.10 -24.99
N ILE A 14 -14.97 18.90 -24.92
CA ILE A 14 -14.38 17.79 -24.14
C ILE A 14 -13.22 17.23 -24.96
N ILE A 15 -12.00 17.68 -24.66
CA ILE A 15 -10.79 17.02 -25.14
C ILE A 15 -10.66 15.72 -24.35
N ALA A 16 -10.89 14.59 -25.01
CA ALA A 16 -10.64 13.26 -24.45
C ALA A 16 -9.13 13.06 -24.29
N PHE A 17 -8.58 13.41 -23.12
CA PHE A 17 -7.26 12.96 -22.71
C PHE A 17 -7.32 11.46 -22.43
N ALA A 18 -6.73 10.66 -23.32
CA ALA A 18 -6.40 9.28 -22.99
C ALA A 18 -5.45 9.29 -21.77
N PRO A 19 -5.72 8.53 -20.69
CA PRO A 19 -4.82 8.49 -19.55
C PRO A 19 -3.60 7.67 -19.95
N ALA A 20 -2.52 8.35 -20.35
CA ALA A 20 -1.21 7.77 -20.16
C ALA A 20 -1.05 7.57 -18.64
N SER A 21 -1.10 6.32 -18.20
CA SER A 21 -0.91 5.96 -16.79
C SER A 21 0.56 6.19 -16.43
N PHE A 22 0.91 7.45 -16.19
CA PHE A 22 2.22 7.79 -15.67
C PHE A 22 2.31 7.33 -14.22
N ALA A 23 3.40 6.65 -13.90
CA ALA A 23 3.67 6.26 -12.52
C ALA A 23 3.76 7.51 -11.64
N GLN A 24 2.92 7.60 -10.62
CA GLN A 24 2.94 8.70 -9.65
C GLN A 24 3.84 8.32 -8.48
N THR A 25 4.88 9.12 -8.21
CA THR A 25 5.73 8.95 -7.03
C THR A 25 5.35 9.94 -5.94
N LEU A 26 5.00 9.43 -4.78
CA LEU A 26 4.74 10.16 -3.54
C LEU A 26 5.97 10.05 -2.63
N THR A 27 6.33 11.13 -1.96
CA THR A 27 7.42 11.16 -0.98
C THR A 27 7.01 11.88 0.31
N GLY A 28 7.78 11.69 1.38
CA GLY A 28 7.61 12.42 2.64
C GLY A 28 6.18 12.31 3.20
N ALA A 29 5.58 13.45 3.58
CA ALA A 29 4.24 13.45 4.16
C ALA A 29 3.15 12.88 3.22
N ALA A 30 3.29 13.05 1.90
CA ALA A 30 2.35 12.50 0.93
C ALA A 30 2.42 10.96 0.88
N ALA A 31 3.63 10.39 0.89
CA ALA A 31 3.81 8.94 0.97
C ALA A 31 3.22 8.39 2.28
N ARG A 32 3.51 9.06 3.41
CA ARG A 32 3.07 8.64 4.75
C ARG A 32 1.56 8.70 4.96
N LYS A 33 0.85 9.57 4.24
CA LYS A 33 -0.62 9.73 4.32
C LYS A 33 -1.35 9.04 3.17
N SER A 34 -0.65 8.24 2.38
CA SER A 34 -1.23 7.56 1.23
C SER A 34 -2.07 6.34 1.66
N PRO A 35 -3.11 5.96 0.89
CA PRO A 35 -3.86 4.72 1.12
C PRO A 35 -2.98 3.46 1.12
N GLN A 36 -1.89 3.48 0.36
CA GLN A 36 -0.92 2.39 0.28
C GLN A 36 -0.13 2.24 1.59
N ALA A 37 0.26 3.37 2.20
CA ALA A 37 0.88 3.35 3.53
C ALA A 37 -0.08 2.81 4.59
N ASP A 38 -1.36 3.18 4.53
CA ASP A 38 -2.35 2.66 5.47
C ASP A 38 -2.57 1.15 5.33
N ALA A 39 -2.65 0.64 4.08
CA ALA A 39 -2.75 -0.79 3.82
C ALA A 39 -1.52 -1.57 4.32
N PHE A 40 -0.32 -1.04 4.09
CA PHE A 40 0.92 -1.63 4.58
C PHE A 40 0.97 -1.70 6.12
N LEU A 41 0.65 -0.60 6.79
CA LEU A 41 0.65 -0.54 8.26
C LEU A 41 -0.44 -1.44 8.87
N ALA A 42 -1.61 -1.54 8.22
CA ALA A 42 -2.66 -2.45 8.64
C ALA A 42 -2.21 -3.91 8.54
N TYR A 43 -1.51 -4.27 7.46
CA TYR A 43 -0.91 -5.58 7.28
C TYR A 43 0.12 -5.91 8.37
N GLU A 44 1.11 -5.04 8.60
CA GLU A 44 2.12 -5.29 9.63
C GLU A 44 1.49 -5.41 11.02
N LYS A 45 0.53 -4.52 11.35
CA LYS A 45 -0.19 -4.57 12.62
C LYS A 45 -0.94 -5.89 12.81
N ALA A 46 -1.67 -6.33 11.79
CA ALA A 46 -2.45 -7.57 11.85
C ALA A 46 -1.54 -8.80 11.98
N LEU A 47 -0.45 -8.82 11.21
CA LEU A 47 0.53 -9.90 11.22
C LEU A 47 1.23 -10.02 12.57
N ILE A 48 1.62 -8.89 13.17
CA ILE A 48 2.22 -8.84 14.50
C ILE A 48 1.24 -9.32 15.59
N ALA A 49 -0.01 -8.87 15.53
CA ALA A 49 -1.01 -9.10 16.57
C ALA A 49 -1.59 -10.52 16.56
N GLY A 50 -1.86 -11.08 15.38
CA GLY A 50 -2.57 -12.35 15.25
C GLY A 50 -2.02 -13.29 14.16
N GLY A 51 -0.81 -13.03 13.67
CA GLY A 51 -0.16 -13.88 12.67
C GLY A 51 -0.85 -13.85 11.32
N LEU A 52 -0.63 -14.92 10.55
CA LEU A 52 -1.05 -15.00 9.15
C LEU A 52 -2.58 -14.89 8.99
N ASP A 53 -3.35 -15.58 9.83
CA ASP A 53 -4.80 -15.60 9.74
C ASP A 53 -5.41 -14.21 9.97
N ALA A 54 -4.88 -13.47 10.95
CA ALA A 54 -5.30 -12.08 11.19
C ALA A 54 -4.91 -11.14 10.06
N ALA A 55 -3.75 -11.34 9.44
CA ALA A 55 -3.27 -10.51 8.34
C ALA A 55 -3.96 -10.82 7.00
N ARG A 56 -4.56 -12.01 6.84
CA ARG A 56 -5.15 -12.49 5.58
C ARG A 56 -6.05 -11.48 4.85
N PRO A 57 -6.92 -10.70 5.51
CA PRO A 57 -7.78 -9.72 4.83
C PRO A 57 -7.01 -8.56 4.18
N THR A 58 -5.80 -8.28 4.64
CA THR A 58 -4.93 -7.17 4.20
C THR A 58 -4.03 -7.56 3.02
N MET A 59 -4.12 -8.81 2.56
CA MET A 59 -3.26 -9.39 1.53
C MET A 59 -4.05 -9.83 0.31
N THR A 60 -3.38 -9.84 -0.84
CA THR A 60 -3.84 -10.57 -2.02
C THR A 60 -3.69 -12.08 -1.81
N ALA A 61 -4.46 -12.90 -2.54
CA ALA A 61 -4.36 -14.36 -2.47
C ALA A 61 -2.93 -14.86 -2.74
N ALA A 62 -2.28 -14.32 -3.78
CA ALA A 62 -0.89 -14.64 -4.10
C ALA A 62 0.08 -14.35 -2.93
N LYS A 63 -0.14 -13.27 -2.17
CA LYS A 63 0.70 -12.96 -1.01
C LYS A 63 0.42 -13.87 0.19
N VAL A 64 -0.81 -14.32 0.36
CA VAL A 64 -1.17 -15.33 1.36
C VAL A 64 -0.42 -16.63 1.04
N ASP A 65 -0.46 -17.08 -0.21
CA ASP A 65 0.22 -18.32 -0.63
C ASP A 65 1.74 -18.22 -0.45
N ASP A 66 2.34 -17.07 -0.80
CA ASP A 66 3.77 -16.77 -0.59
C ASP A 66 4.16 -16.87 0.89
N LEU A 67 3.43 -16.19 1.79
CA LEU A 67 3.73 -16.24 3.23
C LEU A 67 3.44 -17.60 3.85
N GLN A 68 2.43 -18.34 3.37
CA GLN A 68 2.20 -19.72 3.79
C GLN A 68 3.36 -20.62 3.37
N GLY A 69 3.87 -20.45 2.16
CA GLY A 69 5.07 -21.13 1.68
C GLY A 69 6.28 -20.85 2.56
N MET A 70 6.51 -19.58 2.91
CA MET A 70 7.58 -19.17 3.82
C MET A 70 7.40 -19.76 5.22
N ALA A 71 6.19 -19.70 5.79
CA ALA A 71 5.90 -20.25 7.12
C ALA A 71 6.14 -21.76 7.15
N ARG A 72 5.75 -22.50 6.10
CA ARG A 72 6.04 -23.94 5.96
C ARG A 72 7.53 -24.21 5.85
N ALA A 73 8.27 -23.40 5.09
CA ALA A 73 9.71 -23.55 4.92
C ALA A 73 10.51 -23.22 6.19
N PHE A 74 10.07 -22.22 6.96
CA PHE A 74 10.72 -21.81 8.21
C PHE A 74 10.39 -22.73 9.39
N GLY A 75 9.28 -23.46 9.30
CA GLY A 75 8.68 -24.11 10.46
C GLY A 75 8.10 -23.10 11.46
N GLU A 76 7.43 -23.61 12.48
CA GLU A 76 6.74 -22.79 13.48
C GLU A 76 7.70 -21.86 14.23
N ASP A 77 8.84 -22.38 14.67
CA ASP A 77 9.85 -21.60 15.40
C ASP A 77 10.47 -20.49 14.55
N GLY A 78 10.79 -20.78 13.28
CA GLY A 78 11.35 -19.78 12.37
C GLY A 78 10.34 -18.67 12.04
N PHE A 79 9.07 -19.03 11.87
CA PHE A 79 8.00 -18.05 11.68
C PHE A 79 7.76 -17.21 12.94
N LYS A 80 7.83 -17.81 14.13
CA LYS A 80 7.76 -17.07 15.39
C LYS A 80 8.91 -16.07 15.53
N GLN A 81 10.15 -16.47 15.25
CA GLN A 81 11.30 -15.58 15.26
C GLN A 81 11.16 -14.43 14.25
N PHE A 82 10.58 -14.69 13.08
CA PHE A 82 10.25 -13.65 12.10
C PHE A 82 9.26 -12.62 12.68
N LEU A 83 8.16 -13.09 13.29
CA LEU A 83 7.19 -12.20 13.94
C LEU A 83 7.79 -11.43 15.11
N ASP A 84 8.65 -12.06 15.92
CA ASP A 84 9.33 -11.40 17.04
C ASP A 84 10.28 -10.31 16.55
N ARG A 85 10.96 -10.53 15.43
CA ARG A 85 11.76 -9.48 14.78
C ARG A 85 10.89 -8.31 14.34
N MET A 86 9.74 -8.56 13.72
CA MET A 86 8.80 -7.49 13.37
C MET A 86 8.30 -6.74 14.60
N ARG A 87 8.02 -7.44 15.71
CA ARG A 87 7.62 -6.82 16.99
C ARG A 87 8.68 -5.92 17.56
N SER A 88 9.96 -6.29 17.44
CA SER A 88 11.09 -5.45 17.90
C SER A 88 11.35 -4.21 17.05
N GLY A 89 10.77 -4.13 15.85
CA GLY A 89 10.91 -3.00 14.94
C GLY A 89 10.09 -1.78 15.37
N ALA A 90 10.20 -0.70 14.59
CA ALA A 90 9.35 0.47 14.77
C ALA A 90 7.88 0.08 14.55
N GLN A 91 6.97 0.65 15.35
CA GLN A 91 5.54 0.41 15.25
C GLN A 91 4.75 1.72 15.19
N GLY A 92 3.49 1.63 14.73
CA GLY A 92 2.56 2.76 14.69
C GLY A 92 3.14 3.97 13.97
N GLU A 93 3.10 5.14 14.62
CA GLU A 93 3.62 6.38 14.04
C GLU A 93 5.12 6.38 13.77
N ALA A 94 5.92 5.64 14.57
CA ALA A 94 7.34 5.50 14.29
C ALA A 94 7.57 4.73 12.98
N ARG A 95 6.80 3.65 12.77
CA ARG A 95 6.82 2.88 11.52
C ARG A 95 6.34 3.71 10.33
N ARG A 96 5.27 4.49 10.53
CA ARG A 96 4.76 5.42 9.49
C ARG A 96 5.83 6.42 9.07
N LYS A 97 6.62 6.97 10.01
CA LYS A 97 7.70 7.93 9.69
C LYS A 97 8.82 7.33 8.84
N GLN A 98 9.04 6.02 8.93
CA GLN A 98 10.03 5.30 8.10
C GLN A 98 9.60 5.18 6.65
N ILE A 99 8.32 5.34 6.31
CA ILE A 99 7.85 5.34 4.93
C ILE A 99 8.39 6.58 4.22
N GLU A 100 9.24 6.36 3.21
CA GLU A 100 9.93 7.43 2.48
C GLU A 100 9.28 7.71 1.13
N LYS A 101 8.86 6.64 0.45
CA LYS A 101 8.41 6.70 -0.95
C LYS A 101 7.31 5.69 -1.23
N VAL A 102 6.34 6.10 -2.04
CA VAL A 102 5.33 5.22 -2.63
C VAL A 102 5.25 5.55 -4.12
N THR A 103 5.54 4.57 -4.98
CA THR A 103 5.38 4.70 -6.43
C THR A 103 4.14 3.92 -6.86
N VAL A 104 3.14 4.61 -7.39
CA VAL A 104 1.87 4.05 -7.85
C VAL A 104 1.88 3.96 -9.37
N SER A 105 1.53 2.80 -9.92
CA SER A 105 1.49 2.51 -11.36
C SER A 105 0.19 1.76 -11.67
N GLY A 106 -0.84 2.50 -12.07
CA GLY A 106 -2.19 1.95 -12.25
C GLY A 106 -2.72 1.30 -10.96
N ASP A 107 -3.00 0.00 -11.04
CA ASP A 107 -3.52 -0.79 -9.92
C ASP A 107 -2.42 -1.41 -9.05
N TYR A 108 -1.16 -0.99 -9.22
CA TYR A 108 -0.03 -1.49 -8.46
C TYR A 108 0.70 -0.36 -7.76
N ALA A 109 1.37 -0.68 -6.65
CA ALA A 109 2.26 0.25 -5.98
C ALA A 109 3.46 -0.45 -5.36
N VAL A 110 4.56 0.29 -5.26
CA VAL A 110 5.76 -0.08 -4.52
C VAL A 110 5.95 0.93 -3.41
N LEU A 111 6.00 0.46 -2.17
CA LEU A 111 6.26 1.25 -0.97
C LEU A 111 7.67 0.93 -0.47
N GLU A 112 8.42 1.98 -0.15
CA GLU A 112 9.74 1.87 0.46
C GLU A 112 9.72 2.50 1.86
N ALA A 113 10.13 1.72 2.86
CA ALA A 113 10.31 2.16 4.22
C ALA A 113 11.76 1.94 4.68
N ARG A 114 12.41 2.99 5.19
CA ARG A 114 13.80 2.92 5.67
C ARG A 114 13.84 2.44 7.12
N ASP A 115 14.31 1.22 7.31
CA ASP A 115 14.46 0.57 8.61
C ASP A 115 15.73 1.05 9.33
N GLY A 116 16.74 1.48 8.58
CA GLY A 116 18.00 2.01 9.08
C GLY A 116 18.87 2.59 7.97
N PRO A 117 20.11 3.04 8.26
CA PRO A 117 20.98 3.68 7.27
C PRO A 117 21.19 2.85 6.00
N ASN A 118 21.28 1.53 6.16
CA ASN A 118 21.56 0.56 5.09
C ASN A 118 20.44 -0.47 4.90
N ALA A 119 19.24 -0.23 5.45
CA ALA A 119 18.14 -1.19 5.43
C ALA A 119 16.85 -0.52 4.93
N VAL A 120 16.28 -1.06 3.86
CA VAL A 120 15.03 -0.59 3.25
C VAL A 120 14.11 -1.79 3.06
N THR A 121 12.93 -1.74 3.67
CA THR A 121 11.82 -2.62 3.36
C THR A 121 11.18 -2.14 2.07
N VAL A 122 11.07 -3.03 1.08
CA VAL A 122 10.31 -2.80 -0.15
C VAL A 122 9.06 -3.66 -0.12
N GLN A 123 7.89 -3.03 -0.18
CA GLN A 123 6.61 -3.71 -0.16
C GLN A 123 5.83 -3.44 -1.44
N HIS A 124 5.36 -4.51 -2.07
CA HIS A 124 4.45 -4.44 -3.20
C HIS A 124 3.00 -4.43 -2.72
N LEU A 125 2.17 -3.62 -3.37
CA LEU A 125 0.74 -3.54 -3.14
C LEU A 125 -0.03 -3.61 -4.47
N ALA A 126 -1.23 -4.16 -4.41
CA ALA A 126 -2.18 -4.17 -5.51
C ALA A 126 -3.52 -3.58 -5.05
N LYS A 127 -4.17 -2.83 -5.94
CA LYS A 127 -5.51 -2.32 -5.75
C LYS A 127 -6.51 -3.43 -6.04
N THR A 128 -7.40 -3.67 -5.09
CA THR A 128 -8.49 -4.66 -5.19
C THR A 128 -9.84 -3.97 -5.06
N SER A 129 -10.94 -4.72 -5.21
CA SER A 129 -12.30 -4.21 -4.94
C SER A 129 -12.44 -3.62 -3.53
N ASP A 130 -11.69 -4.16 -2.57
CA ASP A 130 -11.78 -3.79 -1.15
C ASP A 130 -10.75 -2.71 -0.77
N GLY A 131 -10.02 -2.17 -1.75
CA GLY A 131 -8.92 -1.23 -1.55
C GLY A 131 -7.54 -1.86 -1.76
N TRP A 132 -6.49 -1.15 -1.30
CA TRP A 132 -5.11 -1.59 -1.43
C TRP A 132 -4.81 -2.76 -0.50
N LYS A 133 -4.15 -3.79 -1.03
CA LYS A 133 -3.68 -4.96 -0.26
C LYS A 133 -2.23 -5.24 -0.57
N VAL A 134 -1.52 -5.81 0.40
CA VAL A 134 -0.14 -6.27 0.24
C VAL A 134 -0.11 -7.41 -0.80
N SER A 135 0.78 -7.28 -1.77
CA SER A 135 0.94 -8.21 -2.88
C SER A 135 2.39 -8.71 -2.99
N VAL A 136 2.58 -9.68 -3.88
CA VAL A 136 3.90 -10.08 -4.35
C VAL A 136 4.37 -9.14 -5.47
N LYS A 137 5.67 -9.16 -5.75
CA LYS A 137 6.25 -8.46 -6.89
C LYS A 137 5.54 -8.90 -8.18
N GLN A 138 5.12 -7.93 -8.98
CA GLN A 138 4.61 -8.14 -10.34
C GLN A 138 5.77 -8.21 -11.32
#